data_AF-A0A3D4D1J1-F1
#
_entry.id   AF-A0A3D4D1J1-F1
#
_cell.length_a   1.000
_cell.length_b   1.000
_cell.length_c   1.000
_cell.angle_alpha   90.00
_cell.angle_beta   90.00
_cell.angle_gamma   90.00
#
_symmetry.space_group_name_H-M   'P 1'
#
loop_
_entity.id
_entity.type
_entity.pdbx_description
1 polymer ?
#
loop_
_entity_poly.entity_id
_entity_poly.type
_entity_poly.pdbx_seq_one_letter_code
_entity_poly.pdbx_strand_id
1 'polypeptide(L)' 'MRYIEPHAHMVSRTTDDYQSIAQAGCEALCEPAFWAGYDRGSVEGFKDYFRQLTQ' A
#
# COMPACT_ATOMS: atom_id res chain seq x y z
N MET A 1 -16.02 -3.35 -14.37
CA MET A 1 -15.94 -4.80 -14.06
C MET A 1 -15.29 -4.93 -12.71
N ARG A 2 -15.74 -5.83 -11.83
CA ARG A 2 -15.11 -6.02 -10.53
C ARG A 2 -13.88 -6.92 -10.66
N TYR A 3 -12.82 -6.64 -9.90
CA TYR A 3 -11.58 -7.41 -9.93
C TYR A 3 -10.97 -7.57 -8.54
N ILE A 4 -10.04 -8.52 -8.43
CA ILE A 4 -9.17 -8.68 -7.26
C ILE A 4 -7.79 -8.20 -7.68
N GLU A 5 -7.14 -7.39 -6.84
CA GLU A 5 -5.75 -6.98 -7.00
C GLU A 5 -4.84 -7.92 -6.20
N PRO A 6 -4.28 -8.96 -6.83
CA PRO A 6 -3.46 -9.94 -6.12
C PRO A 6 -2.11 -9.36 -5.67
N HIS A 7 -1.62 -8.27 -6.28
CA HIS A 7 -0.31 -7.72 -5.99
C HIS A 7 -0.20 -6.23 -6.37
N ALA A 8 -0.26 -5.35 -5.36
CA ALA A 8 -0.02 -3.91 -5.53
C ALA A 8 1.06 -3.41 -4.57
N HIS A 9 2.04 -2.65 -5.07
CA HIS A 9 3.08 -2.02 -4.24
C HIS A 9 2.57 -0.78 -3.50
N MET A 10 1.59 -0.96 -2.62
CA MET A 10 0.95 0.13 -1.91
C MET A 10 0.80 -0.18 -0.42
N VAL A 11 0.52 0.90 0.32
CA VAL A 11 -0.10 0.86 1.62
C VAL A 11 -1.18 1.94 1.63
N SER A 12 -2.30 1.68 2.29
CA SER A 12 -3.28 2.74 2.48
C SER A 12 -2.76 3.77 3.47
N ARG A 13 -2.88 5.05 3.14
CA ARG A 13 -2.56 6.16 4.06
C ARG A 13 -3.76 6.50 4.92
N THR A 14 -4.96 6.41 4.34
CA THR A 14 -6.24 6.73 4.96
C THR A 14 -7.36 5.89 4.32
N THR A 15 -8.54 5.84 4.94
CA THR A 15 -9.70 5.14 4.40
C THR A 15 -10.10 5.59 2.99
N ASP A 16 -9.78 6.84 2.61
CA ASP A 16 -10.11 7.41 1.29
C ASP A 16 -9.39 6.68 0.14
N ASP A 17 -8.19 6.13 0.40
CA ASP A 17 -7.47 5.32 -0.59
C ASP A 17 -8.27 4.04 -0.91
N TYR A 18 -8.85 3.37 0.10
CA TYR A 18 -9.72 2.20 -0.13
C TYR A 18 -11.01 2.54 -0.84
N GLN A 19 -11.62 3.67 -0.51
CA GLN A 19 -12.84 4.11 -1.20
C GLN A 19 -12.58 4.33 -2.69
N SER A 20 -11.44 4.95 -3.01
CA SER A 20 -11.02 5.18 -4.40
C SER A 20 -10.76 3.86 -5.13
N ILE A 21 -10.09 2.91 -4.48
CA ILE A 21 -9.82 1.57 -5.01
C ILE A 21 -11.12 0.78 -5.25
N ALA A 22 -12.06 0.86 -4.31
CA ALA A 22 -13.39 0.24 -4.44
C ALA A 22 -14.20 0.87 -5.58
N GLN A 23 -14.15 2.20 -5.73
CA GLN A 23 -14.81 2.93 -6.84
C GLN A 23 -14.23 2.55 -8.21
N ALA A 24 -12.93 2.23 -8.28
CA ALA A 24 -12.29 1.71 -9.49
C ALA A 24 -12.74 0.26 -9.84
N GLY A 25 -13.43 -0.42 -8.92
CA GLY A 25 -13.96 -1.78 -9.11
C GLY A 25 -13.12 -2.87 -8.44
N CYS A 26 -12.13 -2.53 -7.61
CA CYS A 26 -11.36 -3.52 -6.86
C CYS A 26 -12.18 -3.98 -5.64
N GLU A 27 -12.50 -5.27 -5.59
CA GLU A 27 -13.30 -5.89 -4.51
C GLU A 27 -12.41 -6.40 -3.36
N ALA A 28 -11.19 -6.85 -3.68
CA ALA A 28 -10.22 -7.32 -2.70
C ALA A 28 -8.81 -6.96 -3.17
N LEU A 29 -7.94 -6.60 -2.24
CA LEU A 29 -6.52 -6.35 -2.49
C LEU A 29 -5.64 -7.07 -1.47
N CYS A 30 -4.41 -7.41 -1.85
CA CYS A 30 -3.41 -7.93 -0.92
C CYS A 30 -2.54 -6.78 -0.37
N GLU A 31 -2.70 -6.46 0.92
CA GLU A 31 -1.92 -5.43 1.62
C GLU A 31 -1.69 -5.76 3.12
N PRO A 32 -0.72 -5.11 3.80
CA PRO A 32 0.32 -4.22 3.25
C PRO A 32 1.30 -4.99 2.36
N ALA A 33 1.74 -4.38 1.27
CA ALA A 33 2.66 -5.03 0.35
C ALA A 33 4.12 -4.90 0.81
N PHE A 34 4.89 -5.96 0.54
CA PHE A 34 6.34 -5.84 0.55
C PHE A 34 6.77 -4.82 -0.52
N TRP A 35 7.66 -3.90 -0.14
CA TRP A 35 7.98 -2.69 -0.88
C TRP A 35 6.79 -1.74 -1.08
N ALA A 36 6.04 -1.46 -0.02
CA ALA A 36 5.07 -0.39 -0.04
C ALA A 36 5.70 0.92 -0.56
N GLY A 37 5.01 1.57 -1.50
CA GLY A 37 5.46 2.74 -2.24
C GLY A 37 5.50 4.03 -1.41
N TYR A 38 6.31 4.06 -0.35
CA TYR A 38 6.60 5.31 0.38
C TYR A 38 7.55 6.20 -0.42
N ASP A 39 7.41 7.50 -0.23
CA ASP A 39 8.36 8.47 -0.75
C ASP A 39 9.73 8.27 -0.08
N ARG A 40 10.75 7.95 -0.89
CA ARG A 40 12.13 7.78 -0.43
C ARG A 40 12.92 9.05 -0.71
N GLY A 41 12.79 10.03 0.17
CA GLY A 41 13.49 11.33 0.05
C GLY A 41 14.97 11.31 0.45
N SER A 42 15.44 10.24 1.12
CA SER A 42 16.83 10.07 1.55
C SER A 42 17.19 8.58 1.72
N VAL A 43 18.46 8.30 1.98
CA VAL A 43 18.97 6.94 2.28
C VAL A 43 18.35 6.34 3.55
N GLU A 44 17.87 7.18 4.47
CA GLU A 44 17.18 6.72 5.69
C GLU A 44 15.87 5.98 5.38
N GLY A 45 15.28 6.21 4.19
CA GLY A 45 14.08 5.50 3.75
C GLY A 45 14.22 3.98 3.73
N PHE A 46 15.45 3.44 3.59
CA PHE A 46 15.70 2.01 3.73
C PHE A 46 15.51 1.51 5.17
N LYS A 47 15.97 2.28 6.16
CA LYS A 47 15.80 1.95 7.57
C LYS A 47 14.34 2.12 8.00
N ASP A 48 13.69 3.20 7.57
CA ASP A 48 12.31 3.51 7.94
C ASP A 48 11.31 2.47 7.40
N TYR A 49 11.61 1.83 6.28
CA TYR A 49 10.81 0.73 5.71
C TYR A 49 10.49 -0.38 6.73
N PHE A 50 11.45 -0.73 7.59
CA PHE A 50 11.29 -1.84 8.55
C PHE A 50 10.52 -1.46 9.82
N ARG A 51 10.16 -0.19 10.01
CA ARG A 51 9.49 0.27 11.24
C ARG A 51 8.12 -0.38 11.42
N GLN A 52 7.40 -0.66 10.34
CA GLN A 52 6.11 -1.38 10.40
C GLN A 52 6.19 -2.80 10.97
N LEU A 53 7.38 -3.42 10.93
CA LEU A 53 7.59 -4.75 11.49
C LEU A 53 8.14 -4.71 12.92
N THR A 54 8.59 -3.55 13.38
CA THR A 54 9.44 -3.42 14.58
C THR A 54 8.95 -2.41 15.60
N GLN A 55 7.95 -1.57 15.26
CA GLN A 55 7.35 -0.52 16.09
C GLN A 55 5.83 -0.61 15.96
#